data_AF-A0A7C5UL96-F1
#
_entry.id   AF-A0A7C5UL96-F1
#
_cell.length_a   1.000
_cell.length_b   1.000
_cell.length_c   1.000
_cell.angle_alpha   90.00
_cell.angle_beta   90.00
_cell.angle_gamma   90.00
#
_symmetry.space_group_name_H-M   'P 1'
#
loop_
_entity.id
_entity.type
_entity.pdbx_description
1 polymer ?
#
loop_
_entity_poly.entity_id
_entity_poly.type
_entity_poly.pdbx_seq_one_letter_code
_entity_poly.pdbx_strand_id
1 'polypeptide(L)' 'MSNPLDNRGNLPWSEPLVFEKSSSGHPGYQVVNENPKLRPEELIPEKLVRKNPAELPELGEPEVIRH' A
#
# COMPACT_ATOMS: atom_id res chain seq x y z
N MET A 1 -9.97 -22.03 11.10
CA MET A 1 -11.08 -21.76 10.16
C MET A 1 -10.45 -21.69 8.78
N SER A 2 -10.75 -22.62 7.88
CA SER A 2 -10.16 -22.71 6.54
C SER A 2 -10.87 -21.78 5.56
N ASN A 3 -10.10 -21.14 4.68
CA ASN A 3 -10.57 -20.14 3.72
C ASN A 3 -11.19 -20.86 2.50
N PRO A 4 -12.35 -20.44 1.95
CA PRO A 4 -13.09 -21.19 0.92
C PRO A 4 -12.47 -21.20 -0.49
N LEU A 5 -11.17 -20.92 -0.64
CA LEU A 5 -10.44 -20.89 -1.92
C LEU A 5 -9.62 -22.16 -2.21
N ASP A 6 -9.66 -23.16 -1.32
CA ASP A 6 -8.77 -24.35 -1.31
C ASP A 6 -8.96 -25.36 -2.47
N ASN A 7 -9.93 -25.20 -3.37
CA ASN A 7 -10.30 -26.26 -4.32
C ASN A 7 -9.83 -26.04 -5.77
N ARG A 8 -8.57 -25.62 -5.95
CA ARG A 8 -7.83 -25.69 -7.23
C ARG A 8 -6.56 -26.54 -7.02
N GLY A 9 -6.69 -27.86 -7.15
CA GLY A 9 -5.54 -28.78 -7.27
C GLY A 9 -4.47 -28.68 -6.18
N ASN A 10 -4.78 -29.13 -4.97
CA ASN A 10 -3.91 -29.67 -3.91
C ASN A 10 -2.43 -29.24 -3.77
N LEU A 11 -2.08 -28.00 -4.11
CA LEU A 11 -0.90 -27.31 -3.61
C LEU A 11 -1.39 -26.27 -2.60
N PRO A 12 -0.86 -26.23 -1.36
CA PRO A 12 -1.22 -25.17 -0.43
C PRO A 12 -0.77 -23.83 -1.03
N TRP A 13 -1.73 -23.04 -1.51
CA TRP A 13 -1.48 -21.70 -2.00
C TRP A 13 -1.26 -20.80 -0.79
N SER A 14 0.02 -20.63 -0.41
CA SER A 14 0.45 -19.77 0.69
C SER A 14 1.16 -18.55 0.13
N GLU A 15 0.39 -17.59 -0.39
CA GLU A 15 0.91 -16.31 -0.84
C GLU A 15 0.55 -15.20 0.16
N PRO A 16 1.51 -14.40 0.63
CA PRO A 16 1.23 -13.29 1.53
C PRO A 16 0.44 -12.18 0.84
N LEU A 17 -0.41 -11.49 1.58
CA LEU A 17 -1.06 -10.26 1.11
C LEU A 17 -0.01 -9.16 0.89
N VAL A 18 -0.26 -8.24 -0.05
CA VAL A 18 0.61 -7.07 -0.28
C VAL A 18 0.91 -6.29 1.02
N PHE A 19 -0.04 -6.24 1.94
CA PHE A 19 0.10 -5.58 3.25
C PHE A 19 1.09 -6.30 4.18
N GLU A 20 1.21 -7.62 4.08
CA GLU A 20 2.16 -8.42 4.86
C GLU A 20 3.60 -8.27 4.34
N LYS A 21 3.75 -7.80 3.09
CA LYS A 21 5.04 -7.46 2.48
C LYS A 21 5.47 -6.01 2.74
N SER A 22 4.60 -5.20 3.35
CA SER A 22 4.84 -3.78 3.61
C SER A 22 5.96 -3.54 4.64
N SER A 23 6.79 -2.53 4.41
CA SER A 23 7.83 -2.08 5.35
C SER A 23 7.76 -0.56 5.53
N SER A 24 7.65 -0.10 6.79
CA SER A 24 7.44 1.32 7.07
C SER A 24 8.56 2.20 6.52
N GLY A 25 8.17 3.28 5.84
CA GLY A 25 9.05 4.22 5.18
C GLY A 25 9.66 3.70 3.87
N HIS A 26 9.26 2.53 3.36
CA HIS A 26 9.77 2.02 2.09
C HIS A 26 9.07 2.70 0.90
N PRO A 27 9.79 3.53 0.12
CA PRO A 27 9.16 4.27 -0.97
C PRO A 27 8.91 3.34 -2.17
N GLY A 28 7.70 3.44 -2.72
CA GLY A 28 7.40 2.95 -4.06
C GLY A 28 7.97 3.87 -5.15
N TYR A 29 7.60 3.60 -6.40
CA TYR A 29 7.93 4.47 -7.53
C TYR A 29 7.37 5.89 -7.32
N GLN A 30 8.23 6.91 -7.48
CA GLN A 30 7.85 8.31 -7.37
C GLN A 30 7.78 8.93 -8.77
N VAL A 31 6.60 9.41 -9.18
CA VAL A 31 6.44 10.14 -10.45
C VAL A 31 7.16 11.49 -10.41
N VAL A 32 7.24 12.09 -9.22
CA VAL A 32 7.90 13.36 -8.97
C VAL A 32 8.82 13.17 -7.77
N ASN A 33 10.11 13.48 -7.94
CA ASN A 33 11.11 13.32 -6.86
C ASN A 33 11.08 14.47 -5.84
N GLU A 34 10.31 15.52 -6.12
CA GLU A 34 10.16 16.68 -5.26
C GLU A 34 8.84 16.60 -4.49
N ASN A 35 8.91 16.89 -3.19
CA ASN A 35 7.70 17.07 -2.39
C ASN A 35 6.90 18.26 -2.93
N PRO A 36 5.56 18.18 -2.97
CA PRO A 36 4.73 19.30 -3.35
C PRO A 36 5.01 20.49 -2.42
N LYS A 37 5.21 21.67 -3.02
CA LYS A 37 5.49 22.91 -2.27
C LYS A 37 4.28 23.41 -1.48
N LEU A 38 3.08 23.02 -1.89
CA LEU A 38 1.81 23.41 -1.27
C LEU A 38 1.34 22.29 -0.36
N ARG A 39 0.93 22.66 0.86
CA ARG A 39 0.39 21.71 1.83
C ARG A 39 -1.13 21.61 1.70
N PRO A 40 -1.75 20.42 1.78
CA PRO A 40 -3.20 20.28 1.66
C PRO A 40 -4.00 21.16 2.63
N GLU A 41 -3.47 21.41 3.83
CA GLU A 41 -4.07 22.25 4.87
C GLU A 41 -4.20 23.73 4.46
N GLU A 42 -3.41 24.18 3.48
CA GLU A 42 -3.44 25.55 2.96
C GLU A 42 -4.49 25.74 1.85
N LEU A 43 -4.95 24.64 1.24
CA LEU A 43 -5.81 24.67 0.04
C LEU A 43 -7.21 24.13 0.30
N ILE A 44 -7.35 23.20 1.25
CA ILE A 44 -8.57 22.45 1.49
C ILE A 44 -9.16 22.89 2.84
N PRO A 45 -10.49 23.14 2.93
CA PRO A 45 -11.13 23.45 4.22
C PRO A 45 -10.83 22.36 5.26
N GLU A 46 -10.47 22.75 6.47
CA GLU A 46 -10.01 21.85 7.56
C GLU A 46 -10.90 20.63 7.76
N LYS A 47 -12.23 20.81 7.68
CA LYS A 47 -13.22 19.72 7.84
C LYS A 47 -13.12 18.61 6.77
N LEU A 48 -12.44 18.86 5.66
CA LEU A 48 -12.24 17.93 4.54
C LEU A 48 -10.81 17.39 4.47
N VAL A 49 -9.88 17.93 5.27
CA VAL A 49 -8.48 17.45 5.27
C VAL A 49 -8.39 16.11 5.99
N ARG A 50 -7.60 15.21 5.41
CA ARG A 50 -7.32 13.90 5.97
C ARG A 50 -6.51 14.04 7.27
N LYS A 51 -7.02 13.51 8.38
CA LYS A 51 -6.38 13.60 9.70
C LYS A 51 -5.36 12.48 9.97
N ASN A 52 -5.66 11.28 9.49
CA ASN A 52 -4.81 10.10 9.66
C ASN A 52 -4.42 9.57 8.28
N PRO A 53 -3.14 9.28 7.99
CA PRO A 53 -2.71 8.64 6.75
C PRO A 53 -3.47 7.35 6.42
N ALA A 54 -3.43 6.90 5.17
CA ALA A 54 -3.98 5.58 4.83
C ALA A 54 -2.98 4.51 5.22
N GLU A 55 -3.49 3.38 5.68
CA GLU A 55 -2.75 2.14 5.85
C GLU A 55 -2.51 1.49 4.48
N LEU A 56 -1.86 2.23 3.57
CA LEU A 56 -1.41 1.68 2.29
C LEU A 56 -0.13 0.88 2.51
N PRO A 57 0.11 -0.17 1.70
CA PRO A 57 1.34 -0.92 1.78
C PRO A 57 2.50 -0.06 1.24
N GLU A 58 3.63 -0.15 1.92
CA GLU A 58 4.87 0.57 1.64
C GLU A 58 5.91 -0.45 1.12
N LEU A 59 6.10 -0.50 -0.20
CA LEU A 59 6.96 -1.47 -0.88
C LEU A 59 7.40 -0.94 -2.26
N GLY A 60 8.52 -1.47 -2.76
CA GLY A 60 9.11 -1.04 -4.03
C GLY A 60 8.39 -1.62 -5.25
N GLU A 61 8.56 -0.98 -6.41
CA GLU A 61 8.00 -1.47 -7.68
C GLU A 61 8.39 -2.94 -8.00
N PRO A 62 9.64 -3.40 -7.76
CA PRO A 62 9.97 -4.81 -7.94
C PRO A 62 9.23 -5.76 -6.99
N GLU A 63 8.77 -5.30 -5.83
CA GLU A 63 8.01 -6.11 -4.87
C GLU A 63 6.53 -6.18 -5.24
N VAL A 64 5.99 -5.10 -5.83
CA VAL A 64 4.67 -5.05 -6.46
C VAL A 64 4.61 -5.97 -7.67
N ILE A 65 5.62 -5.96 -8.55
CA ILE A 65 5.63 -6.83 -9.76
C ILE A 65 5.76 -8.32 -9.40
N ARG A 66 6.46 -8.63 -8.31
CA ARG A 66 6.60 -10.01 -7.81
C ARG A 66 5.37 -10.51 -7.06
N HIS A 67 4.49 -9.60 -6.65
CA HIS A 67 3.21 -9.93 -6.02
C HIS A 67 2.12 -9.96 -7.10
#